data_AF-A0A2K9P4W0-F1
#
_entry.id   AF-A0A2K9P4W0-F1
#
_cell.length_a   1.000
_cell.length_b   1.000
_cell.length_c   1.000
_cell.angle_alpha   90.00
_cell.angle_beta   90.00
_cell.angle_gamma   90.00
#
_symmetry.space_group_name_H-M   'P 1'
#
loop_
_entity.id
_entity.type
_entity.pdbx_description
1 polymer ?
#
loop_
_entity_poly.entity_id
_entity_poly.type
_entity_poly.pdbx_seq_one_letter_code
_entity_poly.pdbx_strand_id
1 'polypeptide(L)'
;MKELSLNILDIVQNSVKAEATLIEIIIDENIDDDKLTIVVSDNGCGMSPEFLSRVRDPFTTTRTTRRVGMGIPLFELAAQQAGGSLEITSDEGVGTCVTARFQYNHIDRAPVGDMAGTMVTLVSVNPEINFIYIHRVNNSEFVFDTQEIKEILGDVPLDSTEVLSWIMDYITEGLGKIREDKQISK
;
A
#
# COMPACT_ATOMS: atom_id res chain seq x y z
N MET A 1 -15.47 -6.93 8.13
CA MET A 1 -14.21 -7.71 8.19
C MET A 1 -13.07 -6.69 8.07
N LYS A 2 -11.96 -6.80 8.80
CA LYS A 2 -10.83 -5.87 8.58
C LYS A 2 -10.13 -6.26 7.27
N GLU A 3 -9.86 -5.29 6.42
CA GLU A 3 -9.19 -5.49 5.12
C GLU A 3 -7.73 -5.05 5.19
N LEU A 4 -6.86 -5.67 4.39
CA LEU A 4 -5.44 -5.28 4.34
C LEU A 4 -5.25 -3.90 3.70
N SER A 5 -6.14 -3.48 2.80
CA SER A 5 -6.21 -2.14 2.20
C SER A 5 -6.23 -1.03 3.25
N LEU A 6 -6.92 -1.23 4.37
CA LEU A 6 -6.95 -0.27 5.48
C LEU A 6 -5.60 -0.18 6.21
N ASN A 7 -4.89 -1.30 6.36
CA ASN A 7 -3.52 -1.27 6.91
C ASN A 7 -2.58 -0.56 5.94
N ILE A 8 -2.69 -0.84 4.62
CA ILE A 8 -1.92 -0.15 3.58
C ILE A 8 -2.16 1.36 3.66
N LEU A 9 -3.41 1.80 3.74
CA LEU A 9 -3.77 3.21 3.90
C LEU A 9 -3.10 3.84 5.14
N ASP A 10 -3.12 3.15 6.28
CA ASP A 10 -2.47 3.62 7.51
C ASP A 10 -0.94 3.75 7.35
N ILE A 11 -0.28 2.82 6.64
CA ILE A 11 1.16 2.91 6.34
C ILE A 11 1.45 4.06 5.39
N VAL A 12 0.71 4.19 4.30
CA VAL A 12 0.86 5.29 3.34
C VAL A 12 0.64 6.64 4.02
N GLN A 13 -0.32 6.75 4.94
CA GLN A 13 -0.50 7.96 5.74
C GLN A 13 0.71 8.31 6.62
N ASN A 14 1.57 7.36 6.96
CA ASN A 14 2.82 7.67 7.67
C ASN A 14 3.85 8.22 6.69
N SER A 15 3.94 7.68 5.48
CA SER A 15 4.77 8.20 4.39
C SER A 15 4.39 9.63 4.01
N VAL A 16 3.08 9.94 3.92
CA VAL A 16 2.60 11.32 3.69
C VAL A 16 3.06 12.27 4.80
N LYS A 17 3.01 11.84 6.07
CA LYS A 17 3.52 12.64 7.21
C LYS A 17 5.04 12.77 7.21
N ALA A 18 5.74 11.83 6.59
CA ALA A 18 7.19 11.89 6.37
C ALA A 18 7.57 12.78 5.18
N GLU A 19 6.61 13.54 4.63
CA GLU A 19 6.82 14.47 3.52
C GLU A 19 7.32 13.78 2.24
N ALA A 20 6.94 12.52 2.03
CA ALA A 20 7.25 11.79 0.82
C ALA A 20 6.58 12.44 -0.41
N THR A 21 7.33 12.52 -1.52
CA THR A 21 6.83 13.00 -2.81
C THR A 21 6.54 11.85 -3.78
N LEU A 22 7.09 10.66 -3.50
CA LEU A 22 6.87 9.42 -4.23
C LEU A 22 6.57 8.31 -3.22
N ILE A 23 5.46 7.60 -3.44
CA ILE A 23 5.07 6.45 -2.65
C ILE A 23 4.74 5.29 -3.60
N GLU A 24 5.44 4.19 -3.40
CA GLU A 24 5.25 2.95 -4.15
C GLU A 24 4.53 1.91 -3.27
N ILE A 25 3.49 1.29 -3.82
CA ILE A 25 2.69 0.27 -3.17
C ILE A 25 2.70 -0.97 -4.08
N ILE A 26 3.29 -2.06 -3.60
CA ILE A 26 3.33 -3.33 -4.32
C ILE A 26 2.52 -4.38 -3.55
N ILE A 27 1.61 -5.05 -4.24
CA ILE A 27 0.93 -6.24 -3.76
C ILE A 27 1.29 -7.40 -4.68
N ASP A 28 1.92 -8.42 -4.14
CA ASP A 28 2.33 -9.63 -4.85
C ASP A 28 1.60 -10.85 -4.28
N GLU A 29 0.57 -11.30 -5.00
CA GLU A 29 -0.20 -12.51 -4.73
C GLU A 29 0.40 -13.69 -5.54
N ASN A 30 1.44 -14.33 -5.00
CA ASN A 30 1.96 -15.59 -5.54
C ASN A 30 1.19 -16.76 -4.92
N ILE A 31 0.06 -17.08 -5.55
CA ILE A 31 -0.91 -18.07 -5.08
C ILE A 31 -0.33 -19.48 -5.18
N ASP A 32 0.50 -19.74 -6.18
CA ASP A 32 1.08 -21.06 -6.44
C ASP A 32 2.11 -21.44 -5.36
N ASP A 33 2.84 -20.45 -4.83
CA ASP A 33 3.77 -20.62 -3.70
C ASP A 33 3.13 -20.33 -2.33
N ASP A 34 1.81 -20.12 -2.28
CA ASP A 34 1.05 -19.80 -1.06
C ASP A 34 1.56 -18.54 -0.32
N LYS A 35 1.97 -17.50 -1.06
CA LYS A 35 2.56 -16.27 -0.52
C LYS A 35 1.78 -15.02 -0.95
N LEU A 36 1.59 -14.12 0.01
CA LEU A 36 1.19 -12.75 -0.24
C LEU A 36 2.26 -11.82 0.34
N THR A 37 2.78 -10.92 -0.48
CA THR A 37 3.71 -9.88 -0.03
C THR A 37 3.11 -8.51 -0.33
N ILE A 38 3.14 -7.62 0.64
CA ILE A 38 2.72 -6.23 0.51
C ILE A 38 3.93 -5.36 0.87
N VAL A 39 4.32 -4.48 -0.03
CA VAL A 39 5.42 -3.54 0.16
C VAL A 39 4.87 -2.12 0.03
N VAL A 40 5.20 -1.26 0.98
CA VAL A 40 4.98 0.18 0.87
C VAL A 40 6.33 0.87 1.05
N SER A 41 6.77 1.57 0.03
CA SER A 41 8.05 2.28 0.00
C SER A 41 7.80 3.76 -0.25
N ASP A 42 8.56 4.62 0.42
CA ASP A 42 8.48 6.06 0.24
C ASP A 42 9.87 6.71 0.23
N ASN A 43 9.95 7.91 -0.34
CA ASN A 43 11.15 8.74 -0.37
C ASN A 43 11.10 9.90 0.65
N GLY A 44 10.36 9.73 1.75
CA GLY A 44 10.22 10.75 2.79
C GLY A 44 11.50 10.95 3.61
N CYS A 45 11.38 11.64 4.74
CA CYS A 45 12.51 11.96 5.62
C CYS A 45 13.17 10.75 6.29
N GLY A 46 12.57 9.56 6.19
CA GLY A 46 13.07 8.34 6.82
C GLY A 46 13.07 8.40 8.35
N MET A 47 13.80 7.47 8.97
CA MET A 47 13.84 7.30 10.43
C MET A 47 15.28 7.11 10.91
N SER A 48 15.62 7.74 12.04
CA SER A 48 16.88 7.44 12.71
C SER A 48 16.86 6.00 13.27
N PRO A 49 18.03 5.34 13.44
CA PRO A 49 18.10 4.00 14.02
C PRO A 49 17.42 3.87 15.40
N GLU A 50 17.53 4.93 16.22
CA GLU A 50 16.91 5.00 17.55
C GLU A 50 15.38 5.12 17.45
N PHE A 51 14.86 5.78 16.41
CA PHE A 51 13.43 5.83 16.17
C PHE A 51 12.91 4.51 15.59
N LEU A 52 13.61 3.94 14.59
CA LEU A 52 13.27 2.66 13.97
C LEU A 52 13.17 1.50 14.98
N SER A 53 14.07 1.45 15.97
CA SER A 53 13.98 0.44 17.04
C SER A 53 12.73 0.56 17.91
N ARG A 54 12.09 1.74 17.93
CA ARG A 54 10.92 2.05 18.74
C ARG A 54 9.61 2.07 17.97
N VAL A 55 9.61 2.17 16.63
CA VAL A 55 8.35 2.26 15.85
C VAL A 55 7.49 1.00 15.89
N ARG A 56 8.06 -0.13 16.30
CA ARG A 56 7.32 -1.37 16.57
C ARG A 56 6.61 -1.37 17.92
N ASP A 57 7.00 -0.48 18.83
CA ASP A 57 6.32 -0.34 20.13
C ASP A 57 4.96 0.36 19.90
N PRO A 58 3.83 -0.28 20.26
CA PRO A 58 2.49 0.29 20.13
C PRO A 58 2.29 1.66 20.77
N PHE A 59 3.14 2.01 21.75
CA PHE A 59 3.10 3.27 22.46
C PHE A 59 3.99 4.36 21.85
N THR A 60 4.83 4.02 20.86
CA THR A 60 5.64 5.00 20.13
C THR A 60 4.80 5.65 19.04
N THR A 61 4.42 6.91 19.24
CA THR A 61 3.76 7.72 18.21
C THR A 61 4.21 9.17 18.27
N THR A 62 4.32 9.82 17.12
CA THR A 62 4.51 11.27 16.97
C THR A 62 3.19 12.03 16.94
N ARG A 63 2.03 11.34 17.03
CA ARG A 63 0.68 11.97 16.98
C ARG A 63 0.29 12.55 18.34
N THR A 64 -0.01 13.85 18.39
CA THR A 64 -0.55 14.53 19.58
C THR A 64 -2.03 14.26 19.85
N THR A 65 -2.80 13.86 18.83
CA THR A 65 -4.27 13.70 18.92
C THR A 65 -4.74 12.26 19.14
N ARG A 66 -3.93 11.25 18.74
CA ARG A 66 -4.23 9.82 18.92
C ARG A 66 -3.03 9.19 19.63
N ARG A 67 -3.19 8.82 20.90
CA ARG A 67 -2.12 8.35 21.81
C ARG A 67 -1.50 6.99 21.44
N VAL A 68 -1.86 6.39 20.31
CA VAL A 68 -1.43 5.03 19.95
C VAL A 68 -1.10 4.96 18.45
N GLY A 69 0.14 4.57 18.13
CA GLY A 69 0.65 4.40 16.77
C GLY A 69 0.31 3.02 16.22
N MET A 70 -0.98 2.72 16.05
CA MET A 70 -1.44 1.34 15.82
C MET A 70 -1.27 0.80 14.40
N GLY A 71 -0.93 1.62 13.40
CA GLY A 71 -0.87 1.17 12.00
C GLY A 71 0.13 0.02 11.79
N ILE A 72 1.40 0.24 12.15
CA ILE A 72 2.47 -0.76 12.04
C ILE A 72 2.21 -1.98 12.95
N PRO A 73 1.94 -1.82 14.26
CA PRO A 73 1.68 -2.96 15.15
C PRO A 73 0.47 -3.81 14.75
N LEU A 74 -0.62 -3.19 14.27
CA LEU A 74 -1.79 -3.95 13.80
C LEU A 74 -1.50 -4.71 12.52
N PHE A 75 -0.70 -4.11 11.63
CA PHE A 75 -0.32 -4.77 10.38
C PHE A 75 0.64 -5.93 10.64
N GLU A 76 1.60 -5.75 11.56
CA GLU A 76 2.50 -6.81 12.01
C GLU A 76 1.72 -7.95 12.67
N LEU A 77 0.77 -7.64 13.55
CA LEU A 77 -0.09 -8.66 14.16
C LEU A 77 -0.90 -9.43 13.12
N ALA A 78 -1.49 -8.73 12.14
CA ALA A 78 -2.25 -9.37 11.07
C ALA A 78 -1.37 -10.31 10.22
N ALA A 79 -0.13 -9.89 9.93
CA ALA A 79 0.85 -10.72 9.22
C ALA A 79 1.23 -11.96 10.03
N GLN A 80 1.58 -11.79 11.31
CA GLN A 80 1.96 -12.89 12.20
C GLN A 80 0.82 -13.89 12.40
N GLN A 81 -0.43 -13.42 12.57
CA GLN A 81 -1.62 -14.27 12.69
C GLN A 81 -1.88 -15.08 11.42
N ALA A 82 -1.44 -14.61 10.26
CA ALA A 82 -1.56 -15.29 8.98
C ALA A 82 -0.28 -16.07 8.59
N GLY A 83 0.53 -16.50 9.57
CA GLY A 83 1.75 -17.29 9.33
C GLY A 83 2.91 -16.51 8.71
N GLY A 84 2.87 -15.19 8.81
CA GLY A 84 3.74 -14.26 8.12
C GLY A 84 4.63 -13.40 9.04
N SER A 85 5.10 -12.27 8.51
CA SER A 85 6.02 -11.35 9.21
C SER A 85 5.90 -9.92 8.67
N LEU A 86 6.41 -8.95 9.42
CA LEU A 86 6.55 -7.57 8.97
C LEU A 86 7.99 -7.08 9.20
N GLU A 87 8.58 -6.51 8.15
CA GLU A 87 9.92 -5.93 8.14
C GLU A 87 9.83 -4.45 7.80
N ILE A 88 10.71 -3.66 8.41
CA ILE A 88 10.80 -2.21 8.17
C ILE A 88 12.27 -1.89 8.00
N THR A 89 12.62 -1.26 6.89
CA THR A 89 13.93 -0.70 6.62
C THR A 89 13.76 0.80 6.36
N SER A 90 14.58 1.63 6.99
CA SER A 90 14.53 3.06 6.79
C SER A 90 15.89 3.66 7.08
N ASP A 91 16.27 4.63 6.25
CA ASP A 91 17.48 5.42 6.40
C ASP A 91 17.08 6.90 6.44
N GLU A 92 17.62 7.63 7.40
CA GLU A 92 17.35 9.06 7.59
C GLU A 92 17.75 9.86 6.34
N GLY A 93 16.81 10.65 5.83
CA GLY A 93 16.96 11.44 4.59
C GLY A 93 16.83 10.65 3.28
N VAL A 94 16.57 9.34 3.33
CA VAL A 94 16.40 8.50 2.13
C VAL A 94 14.95 8.04 1.97
N GLY A 95 14.33 7.57 3.06
CA GLY A 95 12.95 7.09 3.02
C GLY A 95 12.70 5.87 3.90
N THR A 96 11.55 5.24 3.71
CA THR A 96 11.12 4.07 4.46
C THR A 96 10.55 3.00 3.53
N CYS A 97 10.82 1.74 3.81
CA CYS A 97 10.19 0.59 3.18
C CYS A 97 9.62 -0.33 4.26
N VAL A 98 8.32 -0.62 4.16
CA VAL A 98 7.60 -1.56 5.01
C VAL A 98 7.20 -2.76 4.16
N THR A 99 7.66 -3.95 4.53
CA THR A 99 7.35 -5.21 3.84
C THR A 99 6.58 -6.13 4.78
N ALA A 100 5.32 -6.41 4.47
CA ALA A 100 4.51 -7.39 5.18
C ALA A 100 4.33 -8.64 4.32
N ARG A 101 4.55 -9.81 4.91
CA ARG A 101 4.43 -11.13 4.26
C ARG A 101 3.35 -11.93 4.98
N PHE A 102 2.60 -12.72 4.23
CA PHE A 102 1.49 -13.55 4.70
C PHE A 102 1.52 -14.89 3.97
N GLN A 103 1.00 -15.93 4.59
CA GLN A 103 0.62 -17.15 3.89
C GLN A 103 -0.74 -16.92 3.18
N TYR A 104 -0.79 -17.12 1.86
CA TYR A 104 -1.91 -16.69 1.02
C TYR A 104 -3.24 -17.38 1.36
N ASN A 105 -3.22 -18.68 1.63
CA ASN A 105 -4.41 -19.48 1.93
C ASN A 105 -4.68 -19.64 3.44
N HIS A 106 -4.00 -18.86 4.29
CA HIS A 106 -4.20 -18.94 5.75
C HIS A 106 -5.62 -18.49 6.14
N ILE A 107 -6.26 -19.22 7.06
CA ILE A 107 -7.65 -18.98 7.47
C ILE A 107 -7.86 -17.60 8.10
N ASP A 108 -6.89 -17.14 8.88
CA ASP A 108 -6.91 -15.85 9.56
C ASP A 108 -6.40 -14.68 8.68
N ARG A 109 -6.00 -14.95 7.42
CA ARG A 109 -5.56 -13.89 6.52
C ARG A 109 -6.77 -13.04 6.10
N ALA A 110 -6.72 -11.76 6.43
CA ALA A 110 -7.67 -10.78 5.90
C ALA A 110 -7.60 -10.70 4.36
N PRO A 111 -8.74 -10.45 3.69
CA PRO A 111 -8.73 -10.16 2.27
C PRO A 111 -7.93 -8.88 1.99
N VAL A 112 -7.36 -8.76 0.78
CA VAL A 112 -6.70 -7.54 0.33
C VAL A 112 -7.65 -6.34 0.47
N GLY A 113 -8.90 -6.50 0.06
CA GLY A 113 -9.94 -5.47 0.20
C GLY A 113 -10.02 -4.54 -1.00
N ASP A 114 -10.67 -3.38 -0.80
CA ASP A 114 -10.88 -2.38 -1.86
C ASP A 114 -9.64 -1.49 -2.08
N MET A 115 -8.72 -1.95 -2.93
CA MET A 115 -7.55 -1.17 -3.31
C MET A 115 -7.87 -0.01 -4.27
N ALA A 116 -8.87 -0.16 -5.15
CA ALA A 116 -9.23 0.93 -6.06
C ALA A 116 -9.78 2.14 -5.29
N GLY A 117 -10.70 1.92 -4.34
CA GLY A 117 -11.21 2.98 -3.46
C GLY A 117 -10.13 3.55 -2.54
N THR A 118 -9.19 2.72 -2.08
CA THR A 118 -8.03 3.17 -1.31
C THR A 118 -7.13 4.10 -2.12
N MET A 119 -6.80 3.73 -3.36
CA MET A 119 -5.99 4.56 -4.26
C MET A 119 -6.69 5.88 -4.62
N VAL A 120 -7.99 5.84 -4.92
CA VAL A 120 -8.80 7.06 -5.16
C VAL A 120 -8.76 7.99 -3.94
N THR A 121 -8.89 7.44 -2.73
CA THR A 121 -8.80 8.21 -1.49
C THR A 121 -7.42 8.87 -1.34
N LEU A 122 -6.35 8.13 -1.63
CA LEU A 122 -4.98 8.65 -1.54
C LEU A 122 -4.71 9.78 -2.54
N VAL A 123 -5.10 9.57 -3.80
CA VAL A 123 -4.94 10.56 -4.89
C VAL A 123 -5.78 11.80 -4.64
N SER A 124 -7.04 11.63 -4.22
CA SER A 124 -7.95 12.75 -3.95
C SER A 124 -7.45 13.66 -2.82
N VAL A 125 -6.84 13.09 -1.77
CA VAL A 125 -6.36 13.86 -0.62
C VAL A 125 -4.96 14.42 -0.84
N ASN A 126 -4.15 13.80 -1.71
CA ASN A 126 -2.74 14.15 -1.90
C ASN A 126 -2.37 14.21 -3.40
N PRO A 127 -2.99 15.07 -4.22
CA PRO A 127 -2.79 15.08 -5.68
C PRO A 127 -1.35 15.41 -6.10
N GLU A 128 -0.61 16.11 -5.24
CA GLU A 128 0.80 16.48 -5.47
C GLU A 128 1.77 15.30 -5.33
N ILE A 129 1.41 14.28 -4.55
CA ILE A 129 2.25 13.10 -4.35
C ILE A 129 2.12 12.18 -5.55
N ASN A 130 3.25 11.65 -6.02
CA ASN A 130 3.25 10.59 -7.03
C ASN A 130 3.05 9.25 -6.34
N PHE A 131 2.04 8.52 -6.77
CA PHE A 131 1.79 7.14 -6.38
C PHE A 131 2.08 6.19 -7.53
N ILE A 132 2.81 5.13 -7.22
CA ILE A 132 2.97 3.95 -8.07
C ILE A 132 2.30 2.79 -7.34
N TYR A 133 1.30 2.18 -7.97
CA TYR A 133 0.64 0.98 -7.46
C TYR A 133 0.85 -0.18 -8.42
N ILE A 134 1.41 -1.27 -7.91
CA ILE A 134 1.67 -2.49 -8.66
C ILE A 134 0.93 -3.62 -7.98
N HIS A 135 0.10 -4.34 -8.72
CA HIS A 135 -0.56 -5.55 -8.25
C HIS A 135 -0.21 -6.72 -9.15
N ARG A 136 0.49 -7.71 -8.58
CA ARG A 136 0.84 -8.96 -9.23
C ARG A 136 -0.04 -10.09 -8.71
N VAL A 137 -0.51 -10.93 -9.62
CA VAL A 137 -1.17 -12.19 -9.30
C VAL A 137 -0.49 -13.26 -10.14
N ASN A 138 0.33 -14.10 -9.51
CA ASN A 138 1.24 -15.03 -10.18
C ASN A 138 2.08 -14.33 -11.28
N ASN A 139 1.76 -14.56 -12.56
CA ASN A 139 2.50 -14.03 -13.71
C ASN A 139 1.84 -12.80 -14.34
N SER A 140 0.64 -12.39 -13.90
CA SER A 140 -0.05 -11.21 -14.41
C SER A 140 0.24 -10.02 -13.51
N GLU A 141 0.44 -8.85 -14.12
CA GLU A 141 0.78 -7.60 -13.44
C GLU A 141 -0.12 -6.46 -13.92
N PHE A 142 -0.60 -5.67 -12.98
CA PHE A 142 -1.25 -4.40 -13.22
C PHE A 142 -0.40 -3.30 -12.60
N VAL A 143 -0.19 -2.20 -13.34
CA VAL A 143 0.54 -1.02 -12.90
C VAL A 143 -0.34 0.21 -13.04
N PHE A 144 -0.37 1.02 -12.01
CA PHE A 144 -1.00 2.33 -11.98
C PHE A 144 0.03 3.35 -11.53
N ASP A 145 0.38 4.28 -12.41
CA ASP A 145 1.34 5.35 -12.13
C ASP A 145 0.68 6.72 -12.33
N THR A 146 0.55 7.47 -11.25
CA THR A 146 -0.03 8.82 -11.30
C THR A 146 0.81 9.82 -12.11
N GLN A 147 2.13 9.61 -12.24
CA GLN A 147 2.98 10.49 -13.04
C GLN A 147 2.62 10.35 -14.52
N GLU A 148 2.50 9.12 -15.04
CA GLU A 148 2.07 8.87 -16.41
C GLU A 148 0.67 9.47 -16.68
N ILE A 149 -0.24 9.37 -15.71
CA ILE A 149 -1.59 9.94 -15.84
C ILE A 149 -1.54 11.47 -15.87
N LYS A 150 -0.72 12.12 -15.02
CA LYS A 150 -0.54 13.59 -15.04
C LYS A 150 -0.04 14.05 -16.42
N GLU A 151 0.89 13.32 -17.03
CA GLU A 151 1.41 13.64 -18.36
C GLU A 151 0.32 13.57 -19.45
N ILE A 152 -0.60 12.61 -19.34
CA ILE A 152 -1.74 12.46 -20.27
C ILE A 152 -2.80 13.54 -20.05
N LEU A 153 -3.10 13.87 -18.79
CA LEU A 153 -4.14 14.84 -18.43
C LEU A 153 -3.74 16.30 -18.70
N GLY A 154 -2.44 16.60 -18.70
CA GLY A 154 -1.95 17.97 -18.86
C GLY A 154 -2.43 18.86 -17.71
N ASP A 155 -3.27 19.85 -18.01
CA ASP A 155 -3.77 20.83 -17.04
C ASP A 155 -4.99 20.34 -16.23
N VAL A 156 -5.53 19.15 -16.52
CA VAL A 156 -6.69 18.62 -15.80
C VAL A 156 -6.26 18.06 -14.43
N PRO A 157 -6.82 18.55 -13.31
CA PRO A 157 -6.44 18.08 -11.97
C PRO A 157 -6.80 16.61 -11.73
N LEU A 158 -5.89 15.86 -11.09
CA LEU A 158 -6.10 14.46 -10.71
C LEU A 158 -7.25 14.25 -9.73
N ASP A 159 -7.53 15.24 -8.89
CA ASP A 159 -8.57 15.21 -7.85
C ASP A 159 -9.94 15.69 -8.35
N SER A 160 -10.08 15.97 -9.65
CA SER A 160 -11.37 16.25 -10.27
C SER A 160 -12.28 15.02 -10.23
N THR A 161 -13.60 15.23 -10.12
CA THR A 161 -14.55 14.13 -9.90
C THR A 161 -14.55 13.14 -11.06
N GLU A 162 -14.46 13.65 -12.29
CA GLU A 162 -14.42 12.84 -13.52
C GLU A 162 -13.15 11.98 -13.57
N VAL A 163 -11.99 12.53 -13.21
CA VAL A 163 -10.73 11.79 -13.20
C VAL A 163 -10.72 10.76 -12.08
N LEU A 164 -11.19 11.10 -10.87
CA LEU A 164 -11.27 10.14 -9.76
C LEU A 164 -12.21 8.96 -10.08
N SER A 165 -13.34 9.22 -10.73
CA SER A 165 -14.24 8.15 -11.20
C SER A 165 -13.54 7.27 -12.24
N TRP A 166 -12.82 7.87 -13.18
CA TRP A 166 -12.06 7.12 -14.17
C TRP A 166 -10.94 6.28 -13.55
N ILE A 167 -10.19 6.83 -12.58
CA ILE A 167 -9.15 6.10 -11.83
C ILE A 167 -9.77 4.89 -11.12
N MET A 168 -10.92 5.07 -10.47
CA MET A 168 -11.64 3.99 -9.79
C MET A 168 -11.93 2.83 -10.76
N ASP A 169 -12.52 3.15 -11.92
CA ASP A 169 -12.89 2.16 -12.92
C ASP A 169 -11.64 1.50 -13.54
N TYR A 170 -10.62 2.30 -13.87
CA TYR A 170 -9.37 1.83 -14.46
C TYR A 170 -8.65 0.81 -13.58
N ILE A 171 -8.51 1.09 -12.28
CA ILE A 171 -7.90 0.16 -11.33
C ILE A 171 -8.80 -1.07 -11.17
N THR A 172 -10.11 -0.89 -11.01
CA THR A 172 -11.05 -2.02 -10.83
C THR A 172 -11.00 -3.00 -12.00
N GLU A 173 -11.03 -2.49 -13.23
CA GLU A 173 -10.92 -3.31 -14.44
C GLU A 173 -9.55 -3.98 -14.56
N GLY A 174 -8.47 -3.25 -14.27
CA GLY A 174 -7.10 -3.79 -14.28
C GLY A 174 -6.92 -4.96 -13.31
N LEU A 175 -7.42 -4.80 -12.08
CA LEU A 175 -7.41 -5.85 -11.06
C LEU A 175 -8.30 -7.04 -11.43
N GLY A 176 -9.41 -6.81 -12.13
CA GLY A 176 -10.25 -7.87 -12.69
C GLY A 176 -9.47 -8.74 -13.70
N LYS A 177 -8.81 -8.10 -14.68
CA LYS A 177 -8.07 -8.78 -15.75
C LYS A 177 -6.97 -9.70 -15.22
N ILE A 178 -6.13 -9.21 -14.31
CA ILE A 178 -5.02 -10.01 -13.74
C ILE A 178 -5.50 -11.20 -12.89
N ARG A 179 -6.76 -11.16 -12.41
CA ARG A 179 -7.38 -12.27 -11.66
C ARG A 179 -8.07 -13.27 -12.59
N GLU A 180 -8.55 -12.83 -13.75
CA GLU A 180 -9.21 -13.66 -14.76
C GLU A 180 -8.24 -14.49 -15.60
N ASP A 181 -7.03 -14.00 -15.88
CA ASP A 181 -5.98 -14.73 -16.63
C ASP A 181 -5.66 -16.12 -16.01
N LYS A 182 -5.95 -16.29 -14.72
CA LYS A 182 -5.85 -17.55 -13.99
C LYS A 182 -6.91 -18.59 -14.38
N GLN A 183 -8.11 -18.17 -14.78
CA GLN A 183 -9.21 -19.10 -15.12
C GLN A 183 -9.02 -19.77 -16.48
N ILE A 184 -8.22 -19.18 -17.37
CA ILE A 184 -8.00 -19.69 -18.74
C ILE A 184 -6.85 -20.71 -18.79
N SER A 185 -5.98 -20.73 -17.77
CA SER A 185 -4.79 -21.59 -17.72
C SER A 185 -4.99 -22.91 -16.93
N LYS A 186 -6.23 -23.34 -16.68
CA LYS A 186 -6.57 -24.62 -16.04
C LYS A 186 -7.25 -25.60 -16.98
#